data_AF-A0A7W5H2K8-F1
#
_entry.id   AF-A0A7W5H2K8-F1
#
_cell.length_a   1.000
_cell.length_b   1.000
_cell.length_c   1.000
_cell.angle_alpha   90.00
_cell.angle_beta   90.00
_cell.angle_gamma   90.00
#
_symmetry.space_group_name_H-M   'P 1'
#
loop_
_entity.id
_entity.type
_entity.pdbx_description
1 polymer ?
#
loop_
_entity_poly.entity_id
_entity_poly.type
_entity_poly.pdbx_seq_one_letter_code
_entity_poly.pdbx_strand_id
1 'polypeptide(L)'
;MKTGIRFDLIGLIIAIFGLHAGSLYCQNIVIKYTILRETDSGFELAKKNASVSETKKNFFEKFEYNNNYLKKVCLYDKKGHLYDGVYNNAITTYEYSNNKLKYKKLYDKNKRRVENGFMGYWAIEFFYDRQGRIIKKTYIDKQGSPLKYNPNTDEDPPYVEYEYMRNGKCIEKSLDNNYKIIRQDTCVCPCMKIKLNEY
;
A
#
# COMPACT_ATOMS: atom_id res chain seq x y z
N MET A 1 -24.47 28.37 -38.16
CA MET A 1 -24.51 27.44 -37.01
C MET A 1 -23.37 26.45 -37.16
N LYS A 2 -22.30 26.58 -36.37
CA LYS A 2 -21.19 25.62 -36.33
C LYS A 2 -21.31 24.84 -35.01
N THR A 3 -21.74 23.60 -35.08
CA THR A 3 -21.76 22.67 -33.95
C THR A 3 -20.34 22.20 -33.67
N GLY A 4 -19.73 22.69 -32.60
CA GLY A 4 -18.46 22.19 -32.08
C GLY A 4 -18.70 20.95 -31.24
N ILE A 5 -18.04 19.84 -31.59
CA ILE A 5 -18.00 18.62 -30.79
C ILE A 5 -16.97 18.83 -29.68
N ARG A 6 -17.41 18.85 -28.42
CA ARG A 6 -16.56 18.73 -27.24
C ARG A 6 -16.27 17.25 -27.01
N PHE A 7 -14.99 16.86 -27.06
CA PHE A 7 -14.54 15.58 -26.54
C PHE A 7 -14.13 15.76 -25.08
N ASP A 8 -14.95 15.25 -24.15
CA ASP A 8 -14.54 15.04 -22.77
C ASP A 8 -13.57 13.85 -22.72
N LEU A 9 -12.32 14.15 -22.41
CA LEU A 9 -11.21 13.19 -22.38
C LEU A 9 -11.28 12.35 -21.09
N ILE A 10 -11.99 11.21 -21.12
CA ILE A 10 -11.92 10.17 -20.08
C ILE A 10 -10.91 9.12 -20.53
N GLY A 11 -9.82 8.96 -19.77
CA GLY A 11 -8.92 7.80 -19.80
C GLY A 11 -7.83 7.82 -20.88
N LEU A 12 -6.72 8.51 -20.61
CA LEU A 12 -5.50 8.34 -21.41
C LEU A 12 -4.87 6.97 -21.09
N ILE A 13 -5.17 5.95 -21.90
CA ILE A 13 -4.45 4.68 -21.91
C ILE A 13 -3.11 4.92 -22.61
N ILE A 14 -2.02 5.05 -21.84
CA ILE A 14 -0.67 5.10 -22.42
C ILE A 14 -0.23 3.67 -22.71
N ALA A 15 -0.42 3.21 -23.94
CA ALA A 15 0.20 1.98 -24.44
C ALA A 15 1.64 2.28 -24.85
N ILE A 16 2.62 1.82 -24.06
CA ILE A 16 4.05 1.89 -24.43
C ILE A 16 4.35 0.66 -25.29
N PHE A 17 4.60 0.87 -26.59
CA PHE A 17 4.95 -0.20 -27.53
C PHE A 17 6.46 -0.40 -27.59
N GLY A 18 6.95 -1.52 -27.06
CA GLY A 18 8.30 -2.04 -27.33
C GLY A 18 8.24 -3.13 -28.39
N LEU A 19 8.80 -2.87 -29.57
CA LEU A 19 8.91 -3.83 -30.68
C LEU A 19 10.01 -4.86 -30.36
N HIS A 20 9.66 -6.00 -29.77
CA HIS A 20 10.44 -7.24 -29.85
C HIS A 20 9.48 -8.42 -30.08
N ALA A 21 9.80 -9.26 -31.07
CA ALA A 21 9.00 -10.42 -31.46
C ALA A 21 9.01 -11.48 -30.35
N GLY A 22 8.00 -11.42 -29.48
CA GLY A 22 7.78 -12.37 -28.40
C GLY A 22 6.68 -11.85 -27.48
N SER A 23 5.42 -12.21 -27.77
CA SER A 23 4.23 -11.92 -26.95
C SER A 23 4.14 -10.49 -26.39
N LEU A 24 3.57 -9.57 -27.17
CA LEU A 24 3.23 -8.21 -26.73
C LEU A 24 2.18 -8.25 -25.60
N TYR A 25 2.63 -8.31 -24.35
CA TYR A 25 1.77 -8.04 -23.20
C TYR A 25 1.65 -6.52 -23.02
N CYS A 26 0.59 -5.92 -23.55
CA CYS A 26 0.20 -4.56 -23.18
C CYS A 26 -0.06 -4.51 -21.67
N GLN A 27 0.79 -3.84 -20.90
CA GLN A 27 0.54 -3.62 -19.48
C GLN A 27 -0.57 -2.58 -19.33
N ASN A 28 -1.67 -2.97 -18.68
CA ASN A 28 -2.77 -2.05 -18.40
C ASN A 28 -2.44 -1.25 -17.14
N ILE A 29 -1.97 -0.01 -17.34
CA ILE A 29 -1.73 0.94 -16.25
C ILE A 29 -3.01 1.74 -16.01
N VAL A 30 -3.51 1.71 -14.77
CA VAL A 30 -4.66 2.52 -14.34
C VAL A 30 -4.19 3.46 -13.23
N ILE A 31 -4.60 4.72 -13.30
CA ILE A 31 -4.28 5.73 -12.29
C ILE A 31 -5.58 6.26 -11.68
N LYS A 32 -5.64 6.28 -10.34
CA LYS A 32 -6.74 6.88 -9.57
C LYS A 32 -6.20 7.95 -8.62
N TYR A 33 -7.03 8.92 -8.28
CA TYR A 33 -6.69 9.98 -7.34
C TYR A 33 -7.72 10.07 -6.22
N THR A 34 -7.25 10.41 -5.04
CA THR A 34 -8.06 10.64 -3.85
C THR A 34 -7.65 11.95 -3.22
N ILE A 35 -8.62 12.82 -2.91
CA ILE A 35 -8.39 14.07 -2.18
C ILE A 35 -8.44 13.78 -0.70
N LEU A 36 -7.48 14.36 0.01
CA LEU A 36 -7.34 14.26 1.45
C LEU A 36 -7.57 15.64 2.10
N ARG A 37 -8.20 15.60 3.28
CA ARG A 37 -8.31 16.73 4.20
C ARG A 37 -7.32 16.52 5.34
N GLU A 38 -6.53 17.54 5.64
CA GLU A 38 -5.64 17.54 6.79
C GLU A 38 -6.44 17.73 8.09
N THR A 39 -6.02 17.03 9.13
CA THR A 39 -6.62 17.00 10.47
C THR A 39 -5.52 16.96 11.53
N ASP A 40 -5.88 17.19 12.79
CA ASP A 40 -4.91 17.16 13.90
C ASP A 40 -4.23 15.78 14.05
N SER A 41 -4.87 14.71 13.57
CA SER A 41 -4.36 13.33 13.61
C SER A 41 -3.75 12.85 12.28
N GLY A 42 -3.64 13.72 11.26
CA GLY A 42 -3.08 13.38 9.96
C GLY A 42 -4.03 13.70 8.81
N PHE A 43 -4.39 12.69 8.00
CA PHE A 43 -5.24 12.89 6.83
C PHE A 43 -6.52 12.06 6.88
N GLU A 44 -7.61 12.69 6.45
CA GLU A 44 -8.89 12.04 6.23
C GLU A 44 -9.27 12.04 4.75
N LEU A 45 -9.98 11.00 4.32
CA LEU A 45 -10.53 10.92 2.98
C LEU A 45 -11.60 12.00 2.78
N ALA A 46 -11.36 12.93 1.86
CA ALA A 46 -12.34 13.94 1.46
C ALA A 46 -13.11 13.53 0.19
N LYS A 47 -12.42 12.94 -0.80
CA LYS A 47 -13.07 12.48 -2.05
C LYS A 47 -12.29 11.35 -2.72
N LYS A 48 -12.96 10.24 -3.04
CA LYS A 48 -12.42 9.15 -3.87
C LYS A 48 -12.58 9.44 -5.36
N ASN A 49 -11.72 8.84 -6.18
CA ASN A 49 -11.80 8.90 -7.65
C ASN A 49 -11.90 10.34 -8.20
N ALA A 50 -11.15 11.26 -7.59
CA ALA A 50 -11.07 12.65 -8.01
C ALA A 50 -10.43 12.75 -9.41
N SER A 51 -10.81 13.77 -10.17
CA SER A 51 -10.12 14.09 -11.41
C SER A 51 -8.79 14.82 -11.11
N VAL A 52 -7.87 14.81 -12.08
CA VAL A 52 -6.57 15.49 -11.96
C VAL A 52 -6.73 17.00 -11.70
N SER A 53 -7.79 17.64 -12.21
CA SER A 53 -8.00 19.07 -11.96
C SER A 53 -8.39 19.36 -10.51
N GLU A 54 -9.08 18.42 -9.86
CA GLU A 54 -9.56 18.59 -8.48
C GLU A 54 -8.45 18.40 -7.44
N THR A 55 -7.36 17.74 -7.80
CA THR A 55 -6.20 17.60 -6.90
C THR A 55 -5.46 18.91 -6.68
N LYS A 56 -5.67 19.91 -7.53
CA LYS A 56 -5.07 21.24 -7.39
C LYS A 56 -5.48 21.87 -6.06
N LYS A 57 -4.50 22.39 -5.31
CA LYS A 57 -4.68 23.04 -3.98
C LYS A 57 -5.13 22.09 -2.86
N ASN A 58 -5.13 20.79 -3.08
CA ASN A 58 -5.48 19.80 -2.07
C ASN A 58 -4.30 18.87 -1.78
N PHE A 59 -4.24 18.32 -0.58
CA PHE A 59 -3.48 17.08 -0.39
C PHE A 59 -4.18 15.96 -1.16
N PHE A 60 -3.42 15.08 -1.78
CA PHE A 60 -4.01 13.96 -2.51
C PHE A 60 -3.09 12.75 -2.55
N GLU A 61 -3.70 11.58 -2.68
CA GLU A 61 -3.01 10.35 -3.02
C GLU A 61 -3.21 10.02 -4.49
N LYS A 62 -2.13 9.57 -5.14
CA LYS A 62 -2.14 8.99 -6.48
C LYS A 62 -1.91 7.48 -6.35
N PHE A 63 -2.87 6.70 -6.81
CA PHE A 63 -2.81 5.24 -6.86
C PHE A 63 -2.45 4.81 -8.28
N GLU A 64 -1.41 4.00 -8.42
CA GLU A 64 -0.95 3.41 -9.68
C GLU A 64 -1.20 1.91 -9.64
N TYR A 65 -1.96 1.40 -10.60
CA TYR A 65 -2.25 -0.02 -10.75
C TYR A 65 -1.60 -0.55 -12.03
N ASN A 66 -1.13 -1.79 -12.00
CA ASN A 66 -0.65 -2.53 -13.18
C ASN A 66 -1.40 -3.87 -13.25
N ASN A 67 -2.11 -4.12 -14.35
CA ASN A 67 -2.89 -5.34 -14.56
C ASN A 67 -3.84 -5.64 -13.39
N ASN A 68 -4.49 -4.60 -12.89
CA ASN A 68 -5.40 -4.61 -11.74
C ASN A 68 -4.76 -4.81 -10.35
N TYR A 69 -3.44 -4.88 -10.24
CA TYR A 69 -2.71 -4.91 -8.97
C TYR A 69 -2.25 -3.51 -8.57
N LEU A 70 -2.56 -3.09 -7.34
CA LEU A 70 -2.04 -1.82 -6.80
C LEU A 70 -0.51 -1.91 -6.73
N LYS A 71 0.20 -1.05 -7.45
CA LYS A 71 1.65 -1.04 -7.53
C LYS A 71 2.27 0.00 -6.61
N LYS A 72 1.64 1.17 -6.52
CA LYS A 72 2.20 2.33 -5.84
C LYS A 72 1.11 3.27 -5.34
N VAL A 73 1.30 3.84 -4.16
CA VAL A 73 0.55 4.98 -3.66
C VAL A 73 1.55 6.09 -3.36
N CYS A 74 1.29 7.29 -3.87
CA CYS A 74 2.11 8.46 -3.61
C CYS A 74 1.25 9.56 -2.97
N LEU A 75 1.72 10.14 -1.87
CA LEU A 75 1.10 11.27 -1.19
C LEU A 75 1.71 12.58 -1.70
N TYR A 76 0.85 13.53 -2.04
CA TYR A 76 1.23 14.83 -2.58
C TYR A 76 0.64 15.98 -1.76
N ASP A 77 1.40 17.06 -1.66
CA ASP A 77 0.96 18.32 -1.05
C ASP A 77 0.03 19.13 -1.95
N LYS A 78 -0.49 20.24 -1.41
CA LYS A 78 -1.38 21.20 -2.11
C LYS A 78 -0.73 21.85 -3.35
N LYS A 79 0.59 21.75 -3.50
CA LYS A 79 1.37 22.27 -4.65
C LYS A 79 1.70 21.17 -5.67
N GLY A 80 1.35 19.92 -5.39
CA GLY A 80 1.63 18.77 -6.27
C GLY A 80 3.03 18.19 -6.12
N HIS A 81 3.75 18.50 -5.04
CA HIS A 81 5.02 17.84 -4.70
C HIS A 81 4.78 16.62 -3.82
N LEU A 82 5.68 15.63 -3.90
CA LEU A 82 5.65 14.51 -2.96
C LEU A 82 5.79 15.02 -1.53
N TYR A 83 4.91 14.54 -0.66
CA TYR A 83 4.84 14.96 0.73
C TYR A 83 5.17 13.78 1.65
N ASP A 84 6.17 13.97 2.50
CA ASP A 84 6.43 13.16 3.67
C ASP A 84 6.34 14.03 4.93
N GLY A 85 5.85 13.45 6.02
CA GLY A 85 5.75 14.08 7.33
C GLY A 85 6.08 13.07 8.42
N VAL A 86 6.03 13.50 9.68
CA VAL A 86 6.37 12.65 10.84
C VAL A 86 5.58 11.34 10.83
N TYR A 87 4.32 11.40 10.41
CA TYR A 87 3.39 10.27 10.42
C TYR A 87 3.07 9.69 9.04
N ASN A 88 3.65 10.26 7.98
CA ASN A 88 3.29 9.92 6.60
C ASN A 88 4.53 9.71 5.75
N ASN A 89 4.61 8.56 5.09
CA ASN A 89 5.59 8.32 4.03
C ASN A 89 5.06 8.86 2.70
N ALA A 90 5.96 9.41 1.87
CA ALA A 90 5.56 9.97 0.58
C ALA A 90 5.17 8.90 -0.44
N ILE A 91 5.78 7.71 -0.35
CA ILE A 91 5.60 6.65 -1.33
C ILE A 91 5.42 5.31 -0.61
N THR A 92 4.37 4.58 -0.96
CA THR A 92 4.19 3.17 -0.60
C THR A 92 4.24 2.34 -1.87
N THR A 93 5.10 1.32 -1.93
CA THR A 93 5.14 0.37 -3.06
C THR A 93 4.66 -1.01 -2.64
N TYR A 94 4.14 -1.72 -3.63
CA TYR A 94 3.59 -3.06 -3.50
C TYR A 94 4.24 -3.98 -4.53
N GLU A 95 4.72 -5.13 -4.07
CA GLU A 95 5.37 -6.14 -4.90
C GLU A 95 4.64 -7.47 -4.75
N TYR A 96 4.40 -8.17 -5.85
CA TYR A 96 3.61 -9.39 -5.87
C TYR A 96 4.47 -10.55 -6.37
N SER A 97 4.19 -11.74 -5.84
CA SER A 97 4.72 -13.01 -6.33
C SER A 97 3.55 -13.99 -6.46
N ASN A 98 3.43 -14.66 -7.61
CA ASN A 98 2.32 -15.58 -7.89
C ASN A 98 0.95 -14.98 -7.57
N ASN A 99 0.70 -13.75 -8.01
CA ASN A 99 -0.55 -13.00 -7.81
C ASN A 99 -0.92 -12.71 -6.34
N LYS A 100 0.02 -12.89 -5.40
CA LYS A 100 -0.14 -12.56 -3.98
C LYS A 100 0.81 -11.42 -3.59
N LEU A 101 0.35 -10.50 -2.73
CA LEU A 101 1.21 -9.41 -2.24
C LEU A 101 2.37 -10.03 -1.45
N LYS A 102 3.60 -9.78 -1.87
CA LYS A 102 4.81 -10.26 -1.21
C LYS A 102 5.40 -9.19 -0.27
N TYR A 103 5.51 -7.95 -0.74
CA TYR A 103 6.04 -6.84 0.05
C TYR A 103 5.19 -5.58 -0.04
N LYS A 104 5.04 -4.88 1.09
CA LYS A 104 4.68 -3.47 1.18
C LYS A 104 5.90 -2.70 1.68
N LYS A 105 6.35 -1.66 0.98
CA LYS A 105 7.58 -0.90 1.32
C LYS A 105 7.31 0.60 1.38
N LEU A 106 7.97 1.30 2.31
CA LEU A 106 7.78 2.74 2.55
C LEU A 106 8.99 3.54 2.08
N TYR A 107 8.76 4.70 1.48
CA TYR A 107 9.84 5.60 1.07
C TYR A 107 9.47 7.06 1.34
N ASP A 108 10.51 7.85 1.56
CA ASP A 108 10.42 9.30 1.66
C ASP A 108 10.24 9.95 0.27
N LYS A 109 10.06 11.28 0.23
CA LYS A 109 9.86 12.02 -1.03
C LYS A 109 11.06 11.96 -1.98
N ASN A 110 12.24 11.64 -1.44
CA ASN A 110 13.49 11.47 -2.18
C ASN A 110 13.72 10.01 -2.61
N LYS A 111 12.73 9.12 -2.43
CA LYS A 111 12.78 7.69 -2.76
C LYS A 111 13.79 6.90 -1.92
N ARG A 112 14.17 7.41 -0.75
CA ARG A 112 15.00 6.69 0.22
C ARG A 112 14.12 5.86 1.13
N ARG A 113 14.65 4.73 1.62
CA ARG A 113 13.96 3.89 2.60
C ARG A 113 13.70 4.71 3.87
N VAL A 114 12.49 4.62 4.40
CA VAL A 114 12.11 5.29 5.65
C VAL A 114 11.33 4.32 6.53
N GLU A 115 11.54 4.40 7.82
CA GLU A 115 10.76 3.64 8.81
C GLU A 115 9.42 4.35 9.04
N ASN A 116 8.37 3.60 9.32
CA ASN A 116 7.12 4.16 9.79
C ASN A 116 7.37 4.86 11.13
N GLY A 117 6.98 6.13 11.25
CA GLY A 117 7.31 6.96 12.41
C GLY A 117 6.76 6.47 13.75
N PHE A 118 5.73 5.61 13.74
CA PHE A 118 5.19 4.97 14.95
C PHE A 118 5.60 3.51 15.10
N MET A 119 5.60 2.77 14.00
CA MET A 119 5.71 1.31 14.03
C MET A 119 7.12 0.80 13.74
N GLY A 120 8.07 1.67 13.39
CA GLY A 120 9.49 1.33 13.22
C GLY A 120 9.86 0.55 11.96
N TYR A 121 8.91 -0.02 11.21
CA TYR A 121 9.21 -0.82 10.01
C TYR A 121 9.36 0.03 8.74
N TRP A 122 10.27 -0.37 7.86
CA TRP A 122 10.37 0.11 6.49
C TRP A 122 9.54 -0.76 5.52
N ALA A 123 9.46 -2.06 5.78
CA ALA A 123 8.74 -3.00 4.93
C ALA A 123 7.98 -4.05 5.72
N ILE A 124 6.93 -4.59 5.10
CA ILE A 124 6.20 -5.78 5.58
C ILE A 124 6.31 -6.85 4.50
N GLU A 125 6.72 -8.05 4.90
CA GLU A 125 6.67 -9.26 4.08
C GLU A 125 5.48 -10.12 4.46
N PHE A 126 4.79 -10.67 3.47
CA PHE A 126 3.60 -11.49 3.69
C PHE A 126 3.82 -12.94 3.24
N PHE A 127 3.29 -13.87 4.04
CA PHE A 127 3.32 -15.31 3.79
C PHE A 127 1.91 -15.86 3.81
N TYR A 128 1.65 -16.86 2.95
CA TYR A 128 0.31 -17.37 2.73
C TYR A 128 0.28 -18.89 2.78
N ASP A 129 -0.86 -19.43 3.19
CA ASP A 129 -1.15 -20.85 3.02
C ASP A 129 -1.58 -21.20 1.59
N ARG A 130 -1.91 -22.48 1.39
CA ARG A 130 -2.37 -23.05 0.11
C ARG A 130 -3.72 -22.48 -0.33
N GLN A 131 -4.57 -22.08 0.62
CA GLN A 131 -5.87 -21.44 0.38
C GLN A 131 -5.74 -19.94 0.06
N GLY A 132 -4.52 -19.37 0.17
CA GLY A 132 -4.28 -17.96 -0.12
C GLY A 132 -4.58 -17.03 1.07
N ARG A 133 -4.70 -17.56 2.28
CA ARG A 133 -4.87 -16.78 3.51
C ARG A 133 -3.50 -16.40 4.07
N ILE A 134 -3.37 -15.21 4.65
CA ILE A 134 -2.10 -14.75 5.25
C ILE A 134 -1.85 -15.55 6.53
N ILE A 135 -0.73 -16.24 6.64
CA ILE A 135 -0.36 -17.00 7.84
C ILE A 135 0.75 -16.33 8.64
N LYS A 136 1.51 -15.41 8.03
CA LYS A 136 2.57 -14.67 8.71
C LYS A 136 2.83 -13.31 8.04
N LYS A 137 3.17 -12.33 8.85
CA LYS A 137 3.81 -11.08 8.48
C LYS A 137 5.17 -10.98 9.15
N THR A 138 6.15 -10.46 8.42
CA THR A 138 7.45 -10.05 8.98
C THR A 138 7.58 -8.55 8.80
N TYR A 139 7.82 -7.83 9.89
CA TYR A 139 8.09 -6.40 9.91
C TYR A 139 9.60 -6.18 9.85
N ILE A 140 10.04 -5.40 8.87
CA ILE A 140 11.45 -5.30 8.47
C ILE A 140 11.91 -3.85 8.65
N ASP A 141 13.05 -3.65 9.31
CA ASP A 141 13.71 -2.35 9.50
C ASP A 141 14.30 -1.79 8.19
N LYS A 142 14.84 -0.57 8.22
CA LYS A 142 15.45 0.03 7.01
C LYS A 142 16.71 -0.69 6.53
N GLN A 143 17.40 -1.42 7.41
CA GLN A 143 18.58 -2.22 7.09
C GLN A 143 18.21 -3.54 6.39
N GLY A 144 16.95 -3.96 6.44
CA GLY A 144 16.46 -5.19 5.83
C GLY A 144 16.41 -6.39 6.78
N SER A 145 16.57 -6.16 8.09
CA SER A 145 16.41 -7.19 9.12
C SER A 145 15.01 -7.13 9.74
N PRO A 146 14.49 -8.24 10.31
CA PRO A 146 13.28 -8.16 11.12
C PRO A 146 13.44 -7.14 12.25
N LEU A 147 12.36 -6.43 12.61
CA LEU A 147 12.37 -5.46 13.70
C LEU A 147 12.93 -6.08 14.99
N LYS A 148 13.69 -5.32 15.75
CA LYS A 148 14.09 -5.77 17.09
C LYS A 148 12.93 -5.54 18.04
N TYR A 149 12.43 -6.61 18.66
CA TYR A 149 11.41 -6.50 19.68
C TYR A 149 11.90 -5.65 20.84
N ASN A 150 11.11 -4.63 21.19
CA ASN A 150 11.32 -3.79 22.35
C ASN A 150 10.01 -3.74 23.16
N PRO A 151 9.97 -4.30 24.38
CA PRO A 151 8.75 -4.31 25.20
C PRO A 151 8.34 -2.93 25.71
N ASN A 152 9.18 -1.91 25.55
CA ASN A 152 8.96 -0.55 26.05
C ASN A 152 8.48 0.43 24.98
N THR A 153 8.15 -0.04 23.78
CA THR A 153 7.63 0.78 22.68
C THR A 153 6.32 0.21 22.18
N ASP A 154 5.53 1.06 21.52
CA ASP A 154 4.33 0.67 20.80
C ASP A 154 4.64 0.23 19.36
N GLU A 155 5.88 -0.15 19.08
CA GLU A 155 6.30 -0.61 17.74
C GLU A 155 5.67 -1.96 17.40
N ASP A 156 5.52 -2.23 16.10
CA ASP A 156 5.08 -3.54 15.64
C ASP A 156 6.10 -4.63 16.06
N PRO A 157 5.66 -5.83 16.40
CA PRO A 157 6.57 -6.95 16.68
C PRO A 157 7.30 -7.38 15.40
N PRO A 158 8.46 -8.04 15.48
CA PRO A 158 9.15 -8.58 14.30
C PRO A 158 8.25 -9.49 13.46
N TYR A 159 7.43 -10.30 14.13
CA TYR A 159 6.59 -11.29 13.49
C TYR A 159 5.16 -11.24 14.04
N VAL A 160 4.21 -11.45 13.13
CA VAL A 160 2.82 -11.72 13.45
C VAL A 160 2.39 -12.97 12.70
N GLU A 161 1.87 -13.96 13.41
CA GLU A 161 1.35 -15.21 12.83
C GLU A 161 -0.16 -15.34 13.04
N TYR A 162 -0.80 -16.04 12.11
CA TYR A 162 -2.25 -16.22 12.09
C TYR A 162 -2.63 -17.69 12.09
N GLU A 163 -3.50 -18.06 13.03
CA GLU A 163 -4.12 -19.39 13.11
C GLU A 163 -5.62 -19.28 12.84
N TYR A 164 -6.08 -19.94 11.78
CA TYR A 164 -7.47 -19.84 11.31
C TYR A 164 -8.35 -20.92 11.94
N MET A 165 -9.42 -20.48 12.61
CA MET A 165 -10.42 -21.36 13.19
C MET A 165 -11.53 -21.69 12.18
N ARG A 166 -12.23 -22.82 12.40
CA ARG A 166 -13.32 -23.29 11.53
C ARG A 166 -14.53 -22.33 11.47
N ASN A 167 -14.73 -21.49 12.49
CA ASN A 167 -15.84 -20.54 12.57
C ASN A 167 -15.54 -19.19 11.89
N GLY A 168 -14.46 -19.09 11.10
CA GLY A 168 -14.08 -17.85 10.43
C GLY A 168 -13.40 -16.80 11.32
N LYS A 169 -13.10 -17.14 12.59
CA LYS A 169 -12.21 -16.33 13.45
C LYS A 169 -10.75 -16.71 13.21
N CYS A 170 -9.83 -15.82 13.62
CA CYS A 170 -8.41 -16.12 13.70
C CYS A 170 -7.87 -15.86 15.11
N ILE A 171 -6.77 -16.51 15.44
CA ILE A 171 -5.86 -16.09 16.49
C ILE A 171 -4.70 -15.37 15.81
N GLU A 172 -4.43 -14.13 16.22
CA GLU A 172 -3.22 -13.40 15.89
C GLU A 172 -2.21 -13.59 17.03
N LYS A 173 -0.98 -13.98 16.69
CA LYS A 173 0.12 -14.16 17.63
C LYS A 173 1.24 -13.19 17.27
N SER A 174 1.54 -12.26 18.15
CA SER A 174 2.75 -11.43 18.05
C SER A 174 3.92 -12.19 18.66
N LEU A 175 5.04 -12.24 17.94
CA LEU A 175 6.24 -12.96 18.38
C LEU A 175 7.47 -12.05 18.42
N ASP A 176 8.36 -12.32 19.37
CA ASP A 176 9.68 -11.67 19.46
C ASP A 176 10.69 -12.23 18.45
N ASN A 177 11.93 -11.73 18.46
CA ASN A 177 12.99 -12.17 17.54
C ASN A 177 13.36 -13.66 17.69
N ASN A 178 13.02 -14.31 18.81
CA ASN A 178 13.25 -15.72 19.08
C ASN A 178 12.00 -16.58 18.82
N TYR A 179 10.97 -16.03 18.16
CA TYR A 179 9.69 -16.68 17.91
C TYR A 179 8.91 -17.06 19.17
N LYS A 180 9.18 -16.41 20.30
CA LYS A 180 8.36 -16.55 21.51
C LYS A 180 7.14 -15.67 21.39
N ILE A 181 5.96 -16.22 21.71
CA ILE A 181 4.70 -15.47 21.75
C ILE A 181 4.79 -14.43 22.88
N ILE A 182 4.58 -13.16 22.53
CA ILE A 182 4.55 -12.03 23.46
C ILE A 182 3.12 -11.52 23.70
N ARG A 183 2.23 -11.71 22.71
CA ARG A 183 0.83 -11.33 22.78
C ARG A 183 0.02 -12.24 21.86
N GLN A 184 -1.21 -12.53 22.27
CA GLN A 184 -2.13 -13.33 21.48
C GLN A 184 -3.55 -12.79 21.63
N ASP A 185 -4.21 -12.52 20.51
CA ASP A 185 -5.58 -12.02 20.48
C ASP A 185 -6.44 -12.76 19.46
N THR A 186 -7.75 -12.81 19.71
CA THR A 186 -8.70 -13.23 18.69
C THR A 186 -8.97 -12.08 17.73
N CYS A 187 -8.78 -12.31 16.43
CA CYS A 187 -8.99 -11.34 15.37
C CYS A 187 -10.13 -11.76 14.44
N VAL A 188 -10.68 -10.77 13.74
CA VAL A 188 -11.36 -11.04 12.47
C VAL A 188 -10.26 -11.32 11.44
N CYS A 189 -10.38 -12.43 10.70
CA CYS A 189 -9.39 -12.87 9.72
C CYS A 189 -8.82 -11.71 8.90
N PRO A 190 -7.48 -11.51 8.86
CA PRO A 190 -6.89 -10.44 8.07
C PRO A 190 -7.18 -10.70 6.60
N CYS A 191 -8.23 -10.07 6.06
CA CYS A 191 -8.49 -10.10 4.64
C CYS A 191 -7.66 -8.97 3.99
N MET A 192 -6.51 -9.30 3.39
CA MET A 192 -5.94 -8.37 2.42
C MET A 192 -6.71 -8.48 1.13
N LYS A 193 -7.69 -7.61 0.97
CA LYS A 193 -8.39 -7.42 -0.29
C LYS A 193 -7.72 -6.28 -1.05
N ILE A 194 -6.57 -6.56 -1.68
CA ILE A 194 -5.89 -5.59 -2.55
C ILE A 194 -6.27 -5.89 -4.00
N LYS A 195 -7.56 -5.76 -4.31
CA LYS A 195 -8.05 -5.77 -5.69
C LYS A 195 -8.72 -4.42 -5.97
N LEU A 196 -8.73 -4.04 -7.25
CA LEU A 196 -9.11 -2.72 -7.79
C LEU A 196 -10.49 -2.17 -7.34
N ASN A 197 -11.33 -3.02 -6.76
CA ASN A 197 -12.72 -2.73 -6.41
C ASN A 197 -12.90 -2.11 -5.02
N GLU A 198 -11.82 -1.91 -4.24
CA GLU A 198 -11.91 -1.43 -2.86
C GLU A 198 -11.48 0.04 -2.66
N TYR A 199 -10.98 0.68 -3.72
CA TYR A 199 -10.58 2.08 -3.74
C TYR A 199 -11.25 2.85 -4.89
#